data_AF-A0A7X3NXX1-F1
#
_entry.id   AF-A0A7X3NXX1-F1
#
_cell.length_a   1.000
_cell.length_b   1.000
_cell.length_c   1.000
_cell.angle_alpha   90.00
_cell.angle_beta   90.00
_cell.angle_gamma   90.00
#
_symmetry.space_group_name_H-M   'P 1'
#
loop_
_entity.id
_entity.type
_entity.pdbx_description
1 polymer ?
#
loop_
_entity_poly.entity_id
_entity_poly.type
_entity_poly.pdbx_seq_one_letter_code
_entity_poly.pdbx_strand_id
1 'polypeptide(L)'
;MKTRSLELFLKKQKKDNSTLGFVCYGGVRKESARKVKVRRYFFFFGQNSVPKIDMMFIYRVQDIEALKPHIKVRKAIKEQALTAIKARKDRPEVFTKAVGDQIAEHKPADVTLIFRTGHVLRGKVLGQTRYELLLEVANCQIFVFKHGLLEIQMHGKCQGSQKKLKKVECSTNFPVCA
;
A
#
# COMPACT_ATOMS: atom_id res chain seq x y z
N MET A 1 17.32 12.00 -13.50
CA MET A 1 17.07 12.43 -12.11
C MET A 1 16.11 11.45 -11.43
N LYS A 2 16.53 10.75 -10.36
CA LYS A 2 15.71 9.77 -9.63
C LYS A 2 15.06 10.43 -8.40
N THR A 3 14.07 11.29 -8.61
CA THR A 3 13.27 11.80 -7.49
C THR A 3 12.47 10.64 -6.91
N ARG A 4 12.76 10.23 -5.68
CA ARG A 4 12.10 9.08 -5.04
C ARG A 4 10.63 9.46 -4.78
N SER A 5 9.71 8.67 -5.33
CA SER A 5 8.26 8.95 -5.26
C SER A 5 7.77 9.18 -3.82
N LEU A 6 8.33 8.45 -2.86
CA LEU A 6 8.10 8.63 -1.42
C LEU A 6 8.52 10.01 -0.90
N GLU A 7 9.68 10.53 -1.32
CA GLU A 7 10.20 11.82 -0.83
C GLU A 7 9.33 12.97 -1.33
N LEU A 8 8.87 12.90 -2.58
CA LEU A 8 7.91 13.86 -3.13
C LEU A 8 6.55 13.81 -2.42
N PHE A 9 6.03 12.59 -2.21
CA PHE A 9 4.80 12.38 -1.45
C PHE A 9 4.92 13.01 -0.05
N LEU A 10 5.95 12.65 0.72
CA LEU A 10 6.14 13.18 2.07
C LEU A 10 6.40 14.68 2.10
N LYS A 11 7.11 15.25 1.11
CA LYS A 11 7.34 16.70 1.01
C LYS A 11 6.01 17.45 0.87
N LYS A 12 5.10 16.96 0.03
CA LYS A 12 3.73 17.50 -0.10
C LYS A 12 3.00 17.43 1.24
N GLN A 13 2.96 16.25 1.87
CA GLN A 13 2.27 16.06 3.16
C GLN A 13 2.84 16.95 4.29
N LYS A 14 4.15 17.23 4.28
CA LYS A 14 4.80 18.15 5.22
C LYS A 14 4.37 19.60 5.03
N LYS A 15 4.24 20.03 3.76
CA LYS A 15 3.75 21.36 3.41
C LYS A 15 2.31 21.53 3.90
N ASP A 16 1.49 20.52 3.68
CA ASP A 16 0.07 20.50 4.04
C ASP A 16 -0.16 20.26 5.56
N ASN A 17 0.91 20.05 6.33
CA ASN A 17 0.86 19.73 7.77
C ASN A 17 -0.01 18.50 8.10
N SER A 18 -0.09 17.54 7.19
CA SER A 18 -0.93 16.36 7.32
C SER A 18 -0.45 15.43 8.45
N THR A 19 -1.41 14.78 9.12
CA THR A 19 -1.14 13.57 9.93
C THR A 19 -1.26 12.34 9.04
N LEU A 20 -0.27 11.46 9.10
CA LEU A 20 -0.18 10.26 8.26
C LEU A 20 -0.37 9.00 9.10
N GLY A 21 -1.13 8.05 8.57
CA GLY A 21 -1.25 6.70 9.07
C GLY A 21 -0.30 5.78 8.31
N PHE A 22 0.60 5.11 9.04
CA PHE A 22 1.60 4.17 8.55
C PHE A 22 1.17 2.76 8.95
N VAL A 23 0.72 1.97 7.98
CA VAL A 23 0.32 0.59 8.24
C VAL A 23 1.56 -0.28 8.15
N CYS A 24 1.89 -0.94 9.26
CA CYS A 24 3.06 -1.79 9.43
C CYS A 24 2.65 -3.19 9.91
N TYR A 25 3.53 -4.19 9.84
CA TYR A 25 3.25 -5.52 10.42
C TYR A 25 2.92 -5.45 11.92
N GLY A 26 3.54 -4.51 12.65
CA GLY A 26 3.25 -4.25 14.07
C GLY A 26 2.02 -3.38 14.34
N GLY A 27 1.16 -3.15 13.34
CA GLY A 27 -0.04 -2.32 13.47
C GLY A 27 0.07 -0.95 12.79
N VAL A 28 -0.87 -0.06 13.12
CA VAL A 28 -0.95 1.28 12.51
C VAL A 28 -0.28 2.31 13.42
N ARG A 29 0.70 3.05 12.90
CA ARG A 29 1.28 4.22 13.58
C ARG A 29 0.73 5.49 12.96
N LYS A 30 0.31 6.46 13.78
CA LYS A 30 -0.11 7.79 13.33
C LYS A 30 0.97 8.80 13.72
N GLU A 31 1.40 9.63 12.79
CA GLU A 31 2.40 10.68 13.07
C GLU A 31 2.22 11.88 12.14
N SER A 32 2.55 13.08 12.63
CA SER A 32 2.63 14.28 11.80
C SER A 32 3.72 14.11 10.73
N ALA A 33 3.39 14.41 9.47
CA ALA A 33 4.33 14.31 8.36
C ALA A 33 5.63 15.09 8.63
N ARG A 34 5.57 16.23 9.34
CA ARG A 34 6.73 17.06 9.70
C ARG A 34 7.72 16.36 10.62
N LYS A 35 7.22 15.50 11.52
CA LYS A 35 8.03 14.74 12.48
C LYS A 35 8.66 13.48 11.86
N VAL A 36 8.16 13.03 10.70
CA VAL A 36 8.67 11.84 10.03
C VAL A 36 9.94 12.14 9.24
N LYS A 37 11.02 11.42 9.56
CA LYS A 37 12.28 11.43 8.81
C LYS A 37 12.49 10.08 8.14
N VAL A 38 12.99 10.08 6.91
CA VAL A 38 13.30 8.85 6.16
C VAL A 38 14.80 8.84 5.89
N ARG A 39 15.49 7.80 6.35
CA ARG A 39 16.93 7.63 6.07
C ARG A 39 17.21 6.19 5.65
N ARG A 40 17.93 6.02 4.54
CA ARG A 40 18.34 4.73 3.97
C ARG A 40 17.18 3.72 3.94
N TYR A 41 17.13 2.80 4.90
CA TYR A 41 16.15 1.71 5.01
C TYR A 41 15.13 1.88 6.15
N PHE A 42 15.04 3.05 6.79
CA PHE A 42 14.19 3.26 7.96
C PHE A 42 13.34 4.53 7.87
N PHE A 43 12.16 4.46 8.48
CA PHE A 43 11.35 5.59 8.92
C PHE A 43 11.66 5.90 10.38
N PHE A 44 11.78 7.17 10.72
CA PHE A 44 12.02 7.65 12.08
C PHE A 44 10.83 8.50 12.53
N PHE A 45 10.30 8.16 13.70
CA PHE A 45 9.17 8.76 14.39
C PHE A 45 9.68 9.25 15.76
N GLY A 46 10.31 10.43 15.80
CA GLY A 46 11.07 10.87 16.98
C GLY A 46 12.29 9.97 17.22
N GLN A 47 12.37 9.36 18.40
CA GLN A 47 13.43 8.41 18.76
C GLN A 47 13.15 6.97 18.27
N ASN A 48 11.91 6.66 17.90
CA ASN A 48 11.53 5.34 17.41
C ASN A 48 11.84 5.21 15.92
N SER A 49 12.33 4.04 15.50
CA SER A 49 12.55 3.75 14.09
C SER A 49 11.80 2.49 13.67
N VAL A 50 11.34 2.47 12.42
CA VAL A 50 10.70 1.31 11.81
C VAL A 50 11.38 1.03 10.47
N PRO A 51 11.84 -0.21 10.22
CA PRO A 51 12.34 -0.61 8.92
C PRO A 51 11.31 -0.34 7.81
N LYS A 52 11.77 0.18 6.66
CA LYS A 52 10.94 0.35 5.47
C LYS A 52 10.30 -0.95 5.02
N ILE A 53 10.96 -2.08 5.25
CA ILE A 53 10.48 -3.41 4.86
C ILE A 53 9.27 -3.86 5.69
N ASP A 54 9.03 -3.19 6.82
CA ASP A 54 7.90 -3.49 7.69
C ASP A 54 6.68 -2.62 7.36
N MET A 55 6.76 -1.76 6.34
CA MET A 55 5.73 -0.81 5.94
C MET A 55 4.95 -1.34 4.75
N MET A 56 3.61 -1.36 4.81
CA MET A 56 2.79 -1.78 3.68
C MET A 56 2.24 -0.58 2.91
N PHE A 57 1.61 0.37 3.59
CA PHE A 57 1.09 1.57 2.95
C PHE A 57 0.93 2.75 3.91
N ILE A 58 0.84 3.94 3.35
CA ILE A 58 0.71 5.22 4.04
C ILE A 58 -0.51 5.95 3.49
N TYR A 59 -1.33 6.50 4.36
CA TYR A 59 -2.51 7.30 4.02
C TYR A 59 -2.58 8.56 4.89
N ARG A 60 -3.37 9.56 4.51
CA ARG A 60 -3.65 10.72 5.38
C ARG A 60 -4.73 10.34 6.38
N VAL A 61 -4.53 10.60 7.67
CA VAL A 61 -5.50 10.21 8.72
C VAL A 61 -6.88 10.85 8.50
N GLN A 62 -6.92 12.09 7.98
CA GLN A 62 -8.17 12.77 7.64
C GLN A 62 -9.01 12.07 6.55
N ASP A 63 -8.37 11.22 5.74
CA ASP A 63 -9.05 10.47 4.66
C ASP A 63 -9.64 9.14 5.18
N ILE A 64 -9.45 8.78 6.46
CA ILE A 64 -9.76 7.43 6.95
C ILE A 64 -11.25 7.08 6.85
N GLU A 65 -12.15 8.02 7.10
CA GLU A 65 -13.60 7.77 7.02
C GLU A 65 -14.04 7.45 5.59
N ALA A 66 -13.49 8.16 4.61
CA ALA A 66 -13.73 7.88 3.19
C ALA A 66 -13.08 6.55 2.77
N LEU A 67 -11.92 6.19 3.33
CA LEU A 67 -11.20 4.97 3.00
C LEU A 67 -11.79 3.71 3.63
N LYS A 68 -12.33 3.80 4.85
CA LYS A 68 -12.76 2.65 5.67
C LYS A 68 -13.66 1.65 4.93
N PRO A 69 -14.67 2.06 4.13
CA PRO A 69 -15.50 1.11 3.36
C PRO A 69 -14.74 0.34 2.29
N HIS A 70 -13.58 0.84 1.85
CA HIS A 70 -12.75 0.29 0.78
C HIS A 70 -11.57 -0.53 1.28
N ILE A 71 -11.29 -0.53 2.59
CA ILE A 71 -10.28 -1.37 3.21
C ILE A 71 -10.96 -2.61 3.78
N LYS A 72 -10.74 -3.77 3.14
CA LYS A 72 -11.21 -5.06 3.65
C LYS A 72 -10.07 -5.83 4.29
N VAL A 73 -10.39 -6.77 5.18
CA VAL A 73 -9.40 -7.68 5.76
C VAL A 73 -9.83 -9.11 5.46
N ARG A 74 -8.98 -9.85 4.74
CA ARG A 74 -9.11 -11.29 4.54
C ARG A 74 -8.57 -12.02 5.77
N LYS A 75 -9.48 -12.52 6.61
CA LYS A 75 -9.14 -13.22 7.86
C LYS A 75 -8.17 -14.37 7.64
N ALA A 76 -8.40 -15.21 6.63
CA ALA A 76 -7.53 -16.35 6.31
C ALA A 76 -6.06 -15.97 6.03
N ILE A 77 -5.78 -14.75 5.53
CA ILE A 77 -4.40 -14.27 5.35
C ILE A 77 -3.87 -13.67 6.65
N LYS A 78 -4.72 -12.92 7.37
CA LYS A 78 -4.36 -12.35 8.68
C LYS A 78 -3.98 -13.44 9.69
N GLU A 79 -4.70 -14.56 9.70
CA GLU A 79 -4.48 -15.72 10.57
C GLU A 79 -3.16 -16.44 10.28
N GLN A 80 -2.61 -16.32 9.07
CA GLN A 80 -1.28 -16.84 8.75
C GLN A 80 -0.15 -16.05 9.40
N ALA A 81 -0.44 -14.89 10.01
CA ALA A 81 0.52 -14.03 10.71
C ALA A 81 1.80 -13.77 9.90
N LEU A 82 1.66 -13.58 8.58
CA LEU A 82 2.80 -13.38 7.69
C LEU A 82 3.58 -12.13 8.09
N THR A 83 4.91 -12.24 8.06
CA THR A 83 5.83 -11.15 8.39
C THR A 83 6.61 -10.67 7.16
N ALA A 84 7.43 -9.63 7.36
CA ALA A 84 8.31 -9.07 6.35
C ALA A 84 9.39 -10.08 5.92
N ILE A 85 9.55 -10.26 4.60
CA ILE A 85 10.58 -11.14 4.05
C ILE A 85 11.84 -10.33 3.74
N LYS A 86 12.84 -10.45 4.61
CA LYS A 86 14.12 -9.72 4.53
C LYS A 86 14.83 -9.95 3.20
N ALA A 87 15.06 -11.21 2.84
CA ALA A 87 15.74 -11.60 1.63
C ALA A 87 14.86 -11.33 0.39
N ARG A 88 15.42 -10.59 -0.57
CA ARG A 88 14.67 -10.18 -1.77
C ARG A 88 14.20 -11.36 -2.62
N LYS A 89 15.04 -12.40 -2.74
CA LYS A 89 14.79 -13.59 -3.55
C LYS A 89 13.59 -14.42 -3.09
N ASP A 90 13.24 -14.33 -1.81
CA ASP A 90 12.16 -15.12 -1.21
C ASP A 90 10.83 -14.35 -1.21
N ARG A 91 10.82 -13.11 -1.71
CA ARG A 91 9.59 -12.30 -1.78
C ARG A 91 8.72 -12.80 -2.92
N PRO A 92 7.38 -12.87 -2.74
CA PRO A 92 6.46 -13.16 -3.82
C PRO A 92 6.73 -12.24 -5.02
N GLU A 93 6.77 -12.84 -6.21
CA GLU A 93 6.82 -12.06 -7.43
C GLU A 93 5.44 -11.46 -7.67
N VAL A 94 5.36 -10.13 -7.56
CA VAL A 94 4.15 -9.38 -7.86
C VAL A 94 4.32 -8.79 -9.25
N PHE A 95 3.66 -9.41 -10.23
CA PHE A 95 3.74 -8.98 -11.64
C PHE A 95 3.10 -7.60 -11.81
N THR A 96 3.91 -6.55 -11.85
CA THR A 96 3.45 -5.16 -12.07
C THR A 96 3.73 -4.64 -13.48
N LYS A 97 4.14 -5.50 -14.42
CA LYS A 97 4.47 -5.08 -15.81
C LYS A 97 3.25 -4.50 -16.51
N ALA A 98 2.13 -5.23 -16.52
CA ALA A 98 0.89 -4.77 -17.14
C ALA A 98 0.34 -3.48 -16.50
N VAL A 99 0.55 -3.27 -15.18
CA VAL A 99 0.27 -1.99 -14.51
C VAL A 99 1.16 -0.88 -15.06
N GLY A 100 2.40 -1.20 -15.42
CA GLY A 100 3.37 -0.25 -15.98
C GLY A 100 2.98 0.17 -17.38
N ASP A 101 2.60 -0.80 -18.20
CA ASP A 101 2.16 -0.57 -19.56
C ASP A 101 0.92 0.33 -19.58
N GLN A 102 -0.09 0.07 -18.74
CA GLN A 102 -1.29 0.93 -18.64
C GLN A 102 -0.96 2.37 -18.20
N ILE A 103 -0.09 2.55 -17.21
CA ILE A 103 0.31 3.89 -16.75
C ILE A 103 1.10 4.63 -17.84
N ALA A 104 1.97 3.93 -18.59
CA ALA A 104 2.71 4.52 -19.70
C ALA A 104 1.77 5.01 -20.81
N GLU A 105 0.68 4.28 -21.07
CA GLU A 105 -0.41 4.68 -21.96
C GLU A 105 -1.35 5.76 -21.38
N HIS A 106 -1.01 6.34 -20.22
CA HIS A 106 -1.80 7.38 -19.54
C HIS A 106 -3.21 6.90 -19.14
N LYS A 107 -3.36 5.59 -18.93
CA LYS A 107 -4.60 4.98 -18.46
C LYS A 107 -4.45 4.59 -16.99
N PRO A 108 -5.38 4.98 -16.10
CA PRO A 108 -5.37 4.49 -14.73
C PRO A 108 -5.63 2.98 -14.71
N ALA A 109 -4.78 2.24 -14.00
CA ALA A 109 -4.96 0.80 -13.83
C ALA A 109 -5.86 0.52 -12.61
N ASP A 110 -7.09 0.01 -12.81
CA ASP A 110 -7.93 -0.48 -11.70
C ASP A 110 -7.32 -1.79 -11.18
N VAL A 111 -7.01 -1.83 -9.89
CA VAL A 111 -6.35 -2.96 -9.26
C VAL A 111 -6.97 -3.29 -7.92
N THR A 112 -6.90 -4.55 -7.54
CA THR A 112 -7.03 -5.00 -6.15
C THR A 112 -5.66 -5.42 -5.64
N LEU A 113 -5.21 -4.74 -4.59
CA LEU A 113 -3.98 -5.02 -3.87
C LEU A 113 -4.31 -5.87 -2.66
N ILE A 114 -3.68 -7.05 -2.56
CA ILE A 114 -3.80 -7.94 -1.42
C ILE A 114 -2.47 -7.91 -0.68
N PHE A 115 -2.50 -7.52 0.58
CA PHE A 115 -1.30 -7.38 1.41
C PHE A 115 -1.05 -8.65 2.23
N ARG A 116 0.21 -8.85 2.61
CA ARG A 116 0.63 -9.97 3.48
C ARG A 116 -0.02 -9.94 4.86
N THR A 117 -0.44 -8.77 5.33
CA THR A 117 -1.20 -8.60 6.59
C THR A 117 -2.71 -8.86 6.43
N GLY A 118 -3.16 -9.30 5.25
CA GLY A 118 -4.56 -9.59 4.94
C GLY A 118 -5.39 -8.39 4.54
N HIS A 119 -4.85 -7.16 4.61
CA HIS A 119 -5.52 -5.98 4.08
C HIS A 119 -5.75 -6.13 2.56
N VAL A 120 -6.88 -5.64 2.09
CA VAL A 120 -7.25 -5.60 0.69
C VAL A 120 -7.71 -4.20 0.35
N LEU A 121 -7.06 -3.59 -0.65
CA LEU A 121 -7.40 -2.26 -1.18
C LEU A 121 -7.76 -2.40 -2.65
N ARG A 122 -8.87 -1.80 -3.07
CA ARG A 122 -9.21 -1.66 -4.49
C ARG A 122 -9.16 -0.20 -4.89
N GLY A 123 -8.49 0.11 -5.99
CA GLY A 123 -8.30 1.48 -6.45
C GLY A 123 -7.60 1.59 -7.80
N LYS A 124 -7.30 2.82 -8.19
CA LYS A 124 -6.62 3.14 -9.45
C LYS A 124 -5.15 3.44 -9.18
N VAL A 125 -4.23 2.80 -9.90
CA VAL A 125 -2.81 3.14 -9.80
C VAL A 125 -2.53 4.39 -10.64
N LEU A 126 -2.11 5.47 -9.97
CA LEU A 126 -1.77 6.75 -10.61
C LEU A 126 -0.30 6.81 -11.06
N GLY A 127 0.56 6.02 -10.43
CA GLY A 127 1.99 6.00 -10.72
C GLY A 127 2.69 4.85 -10.03
N GLN A 128 3.86 4.48 -10.55
CA GLN A 128 4.66 3.43 -9.94
C GLN A 128 6.16 3.64 -10.08
N THR A 129 6.89 3.01 -9.17
CA THR A 129 8.34 2.79 -9.28
C THR A 129 8.65 1.30 -9.17
N ARG A 130 9.94 0.96 -9.16
CA ARG A 130 10.39 -0.42 -8.88
C ARG A 130 9.91 -0.94 -7.51
N TYR A 131 9.70 -0.06 -6.53
CA TYR A 131 9.43 -0.46 -5.14
C TYR A 131 8.08 -0.02 -4.60
N GLU A 132 7.43 0.95 -5.26
CA GLU A 132 6.32 1.72 -4.70
C GLU A 132 5.22 1.88 -5.75
N LEU A 133 3.98 2.03 -5.29
CA LEU A 133 2.80 2.40 -6.08
C LEU A 133 2.15 3.63 -5.43
N LEU A 134 1.64 4.55 -6.25
CA LEU A 134 0.68 5.56 -5.80
C LEU A 134 -0.72 5.10 -6.22
N LEU A 135 -1.54 4.77 -5.23
CA LEU A 135 -2.90 4.28 -5.42
C LEU A 135 -3.91 5.37 -5.07
N GLU A 136 -4.97 5.49 -5.85
CA GLU A 136 -6.14 6.31 -5.54
C GLU A 136 -7.31 5.41 -5.16
N VAL A 137 -7.90 5.67 -3.99
CA VAL A 137 -9.09 4.97 -3.48
C VAL A 137 -10.06 6.04 -2.97
N ALA A 138 -11.28 6.08 -3.50
CA ALA A 138 -12.29 7.08 -3.13
C ALA A 138 -11.74 8.54 -3.15
N ASN A 139 -10.98 8.90 -4.19
CA ASN A 139 -10.29 10.19 -4.34
C ASN A 139 -9.21 10.49 -3.29
N CYS A 140 -8.84 9.51 -2.47
CA CYS A 140 -7.76 9.61 -1.48
C CYS A 140 -6.50 8.94 -2.01
N GLN A 141 -5.35 9.58 -1.79
CA GLN A 141 -4.05 9.04 -2.20
C GLN A 141 -3.45 8.15 -1.12
N ILE A 142 -3.12 6.92 -1.50
CA ILE A 142 -2.44 5.93 -0.67
C ILE A 142 -1.09 5.61 -1.29
N PHE A 143 -0.03 5.77 -0.51
CA PHE A 143 1.31 5.38 -0.90
C PHE A 143 1.56 3.92 -0.51
N VAL A 144 1.84 3.04 -1.47
CA VAL A 144 1.93 1.59 -1.24
C VAL A 144 3.35 1.08 -1.50
N PHE A 145 3.85 0.22 -0.61
CA PHE A 145 5.12 -0.47 -0.79
C PHE A 145 4.91 -1.88 -1.37
N LYS A 146 5.52 -2.17 -2.51
CA LYS A 146 5.35 -3.44 -3.23
C LYS A 146 5.81 -4.67 -2.43
N HIS A 147 6.77 -4.51 -1.51
CA HIS A 147 7.25 -5.63 -0.70
C HIS A 147 6.23 -6.11 0.35
N GLY A 148 5.22 -5.29 0.68
CA GLY A 148 4.12 -5.67 1.55
C GLY A 148 2.97 -6.37 0.82
N LEU A 149 3.01 -6.40 -0.52
CA LEU A 149 2.01 -7.06 -1.35
C LEU A 149 2.24 -8.58 -1.34
N LEU A 150 1.14 -9.30 -1.23
CA LEU A 150 1.06 -10.73 -1.51
C LEU A 150 0.66 -10.95 -2.98
N GLU A 151 -0.30 -10.17 -3.48
CA GLU A 151 -0.86 -10.31 -4.82
C GLU A 151 -1.37 -8.95 -5.34
N ILE A 152 -1.32 -8.77 -6.65
CA ILE A 152 -1.99 -7.68 -7.38
C ILE A 152 -2.91 -8.28 -8.44
N GLN A 153 -4.17 -7.85 -8.45
CA GLN A 153 -5.15 -8.27 -9.45
C GLN A 153 -5.53 -7.04 -10.28
N MET A 154 -5.37 -7.09 -11.60
CA MET A 154 -5.80 -6.02 -12.49
C MET A 154 -7.24 -6.24 -12.93
N HIS A 155 -8.03 -5.17 -12.93
CA HIS A 155 -9.41 -5.14 -13.38
C HIS A 155 -9.48 -4.32 -14.66
N GLY A 156 -9.73 -5.00 -15.78
CA GLY A 156 -9.76 -4.40 -17.11
C GLY A 156 -9.86 -5.49 -18.17
N LYS A 157 -10.44 -5.18 -19.33
CA LYS A 157 -10.64 -6.15 -20.41
C LYS A 157 -9.29 -6.56 -21.04
N CYS A 158 -8.63 -7.55 -20.45
CA CYS A 158 -7.74 -8.43 -21.21
C CYS A 158 -8.49 -9.75 -21.41
N GLN A 159 -8.98 -9.97 -22.63
CA GLN A 159 -9.20 -11.33 -23.13
C GLN A 159 -7.84 -12.04 -23.05
N GLY A 160 -7.76 -13.12 -22.27
CA GLY A 160 -6.52 -13.88 -22.12
C GLY A 160 -6.33 -14.41 -20.71
N SER A 161 -6.86 -15.61 -20.48
CA SER A 161 -6.43 -16.55 -19.44
C SER A 161 -6.84 -16.22 -17.99
N GLN A 162 -8.15 -16.26 -17.72
CA GLN A 162 -8.64 -16.42 -16.35
C GLN A 162 -8.32 -17.83 -15.82
N LYS A 163 -7.39 -17.94 -14.86
CA LYS A 163 -7.46 -19.05 -13.88
C LYS A 163 -8.41 -18.62 -12.76
N LYS A 164 -9.57 -19.28 -12.75
CA LYS A 164 -10.66 -19.21 -11.76
C LYS A 164 -10.07 -19.36 -10.34
N LEU A 165 -10.21 -18.34 -9.49
CA LEU A 165 -10.01 -18.47 -8.05
C LEU A 165 -11.32 -18.18 -7.32
N LYS A 166 -11.64 -19.10 -6.41
CA LYS A 166 -12.93 -19.22 -5.70
C LYS A 166 -13.27 -17.94 -4.94
N LYS A 167 -14.57 -17.64 -4.92
CA LYS A 167 -15.22 -16.60 -4.09
C LYS A 167 -14.91 -16.92 -2.62
N VAL A 168 -14.16 -16.04 -1.94
CA VAL A 168 -13.87 -16.18 -0.50
C VAL A 168 -14.35 -14.93 0.21
N GLU A 169 -15.09 -15.17 1.30
CA GLU A 169 -15.77 -14.19 2.12
C GLU A 169 -14.80 -13.15 2.69
N CYS A 170 -15.14 -11.87 2.51
CA CYS A 170 -14.40 -10.75 3.08
C CYS A 170 -15.21 -10.17 4.24
N SER A 171 -14.59 -10.00 5.41
CA SER A 171 -15.20 -9.31 6.56
C SER A 171 -14.65 -7.89 6.70
N THR A 172 -15.51 -6.94 7.08
CA THR A 172 -15.21 -5.51 7.24
C THR A 172 -14.93 -5.16 8.70
N ASN A 173 -13.89 -5.73 9.33
CA ASN A 173 -13.49 -5.33 10.68
C ASN A 173 -12.11 -4.67 10.64
N PHE A 174 -12.12 -3.35 10.51
CA PHE A 174 -10.95 -2.49 10.71
C PHE A 174 -10.85 -2.17 12.20
N PRO A 175 -9.72 -2.43 12.89
CA PRO A 175 -9.56 -2.00 14.27
C PRO A 175 -9.41 -0.48 14.31
N VAL A 176 -10.45 0.19 14.80
CA VAL A 176 -10.35 1.57 15.28
C VAL A 176 -9.87 1.46 16.72
N CYS A 177 -8.61 1.78 16.99
CA CYS A 177 -8.21 2.03 18.37
C CYS A 177 -8.96 3.29 18.83
N ALA A 178 -9.81 3.11 19.84
CA ALA A 178 -10.38 4.18 20.65
C ALA A 178 -9.28 5.00 21.33
#